data_AF-A0A1G0XE90-F1
#
_entry.id   AF-A0A1G0XE90-F1
#
_cell.length_a   1.000
_cell.length_b   1.000
_cell.length_c   1.000
_cell.angle_alpha   90.00
_cell.angle_beta   90.00
_cell.angle_gamma   90.00
#
_symmetry.space_group_name_H-M   'P 1'
#
loop_
_entity.id
_entity.type
_entity.pdbx_description
1 polymer ?
#
loop_
_entity_poly.entity_id
_entity_poly.type
_entity_poly.pdbx_seq_one_letter_code
_entity_poly.pdbx_strand_id
1 'polypeptide(L)'
;MEKLGEKIKTGDWTWNLRKDSGIPVQLLDTFISKAGTLVKSNDIRQIYAFDGYYLKHESPISIAEKIRNVLCPKARSEFESALLLEKHSIPCAEYYGWGRNGEKTIICSKELADSVNAYDMWFGNFAVNPDSPTRQLFLENLCKFLRNFFESGLFHPDLHAGNLLVRKSDMEFFIVDPYGIRKPSSLSGKKRFSMYRIFGAFRGELSNPEAVSLILKSGMAPDDVSAQELWQKILNAEAAEMKKLWKKRKTRMRSGKNTKYYTVKEMEEGTLLFRNIYSMPCPENIAALEDKFISKKVPKPEAERLWLLSLFLQFHRLEHLMPAAWLKRHSADLDTLYWEKRANLFDAEADGIETLEYFKERCRIAGFCMEREDIAFDSKLSRLVITNIDYLKKS
;
A
#
# COMPACT_ATOMS: atom_id res chain seq x y z
N MET A 1 -25.64 -3.98 21.39
CA MET A 1 -25.65 -2.52 21.63
C MET A 1 -25.23 -2.18 23.06
N GLU A 2 -24.68 -3.10 23.86
CA GLU A 2 -24.43 -2.90 25.31
C GLU A 2 -23.17 -2.11 25.69
N LYS A 3 -22.28 -1.77 24.73
CA LYS A 3 -20.97 -1.17 24.99
C LYS A 3 -20.92 0.37 24.96
N LEU A 4 -21.96 1.06 24.48
CA LEU A 4 -22.03 2.52 24.55
C LEU A 4 -22.24 2.95 26.00
N GLY A 5 -21.33 3.78 26.50
CA GLY A 5 -21.30 4.26 27.88
C GLY A 5 -21.73 5.71 27.99
N GLU A 6 -21.06 6.40 28.90
CA GLU A 6 -21.39 7.76 29.32
C GLU A 6 -21.21 8.78 28.19
N LYS A 7 -22.11 9.76 28.18
CA LYS A 7 -22.02 10.92 27.30
C LYS A 7 -21.43 12.08 28.09
N ILE A 8 -20.26 12.54 27.71
CA ILE A 8 -19.49 13.54 28.46
C ILE A 8 -19.38 14.81 27.63
N LYS A 9 -19.47 15.97 28.26
CA LYS A 9 -19.24 17.27 27.61
C LYS A 9 -17.97 17.91 28.17
N THR A 10 -17.07 18.29 27.26
CA THR A 10 -15.75 18.87 27.55
C THR A 10 -15.52 20.03 26.58
N GLY A 11 -15.51 21.27 27.07
CA GLY A 11 -15.58 22.47 26.23
C GLY A 11 -16.78 22.45 25.26
N ASP A 12 -16.51 22.67 23.98
CA ASP A 12 -17.53 22.62 22.90
C ASP A 12 -17.79 21.21 22.36
N TRP A 13 -17.11 20.19 22.89
CA TRP A 13 -17.21 18.83 22.40
C TRP A 13 -18.16 18.00 23.25
N THR A 14 -18.97 17.21 22.57
CA THR A 14 -19.80 16.16 23.15
C THR A 14 -19.24 14.80 22.77
N TRP A 15 -18.80 14.03 23.76
CA TRP A 15 -18.20 12.71 23.60
C TRP A 15 -19.18 11.60 23.93
N ASN A 16 -19.11 10.53 23.14
CA ASN A 16 -19.79 9.27 23.39
C ASN A 16 -18.70 8.22 23.62
N LEU A 17 -18.51 7.85 24.88
CA LEU A 17 -17.44 6.94 25.28
C LEU A 17 -17.96 5.52 25.43
N ARG A 18 -17.05 4.56 25.32
CA ARG A 18 -17.27 3.17 25.70
C ARG A 18 -17.33 3.06 27.24
N LYS A 19 -18.21 2.19 27.78
CA LYS A 19 -18.42 2.04 29.24
C LYS A 19 -17.14 1.74 30.02
N ASP A 20 -16.29 0.90 29.44
CA ASP A 20 -15.00 0.42 29.96
C ASP A 20 -13.83 1.18 29.32
N SER A 21 -14.05 2.38 28.78
CA SER A 21 -13.01 3.09 28.03
C SER A 21 -11.76 3.38 28.87
N GLY A 22 -11.93 3.62 30.17
CA GLY A 22 -10.83 3.99 31.07
C GLY A 22 -10.10 5.28 30.65
N ILE A 23 -10.62 6.03 29.67
CA ILE A 23 -10.02 7.28 29.22
C ILE A 23 -10.27 8.34 30.31
N PRO A 24 -9.21 8.97 30.85
CA PRO A 24 -9.37 10.11 31.74
C PRO A 24 -10.06 11.25 31.00
N VAL A 25 -11.13 11.82 31.57
CA VAL A 25 -11.86 12.96 30.97
C VAL A 25 -10.91 14.14 30.71
N GLN A 26 -9.90 14.33 31.57
CA GLN A 26 -8.87 15.36 31.41
C GLN A 26 -8.04 15.19 30.13
N LEU A 27 -7.91 13.95 29.65
CA LEU A 27 -7.25 13.64 28.37
C LEU A 27 -8.06 14.23 27.21
N LEU A 28 -9.39 14.18 27.28
CA LEU A 28 -10.30 14.74 26.26
C LEU A 28 -10.21 16.27 26.16
N ASP A 29 -10.09 16.96 27.28
CA ASP A 29 -9.84 18.42 27.31
C ASP A 29 -8.42 18.76 26.80
N THR A 30 -7.44 17.94 27.17
CA THR A 30 -6.06 18.09 26.71
C THR A 30 -5.95 17.87 25.20
N PHE A 31 -6.71 16.94 24.64
CA PHE A 31 -6.76 16.68 23.20
C PHE A 31 -7.22 17.88 22.38
N ILE A 32 -8.15 18.66 22.91
CA ILE A 32 -8.70 19.84 22.23
C ILE A 32 -7.68 21.00 22.28
N SER A 33 -6.87 21.07 23.34
CA SER A 33 -6.02 22.22 23.67
C SER A 33 -4.53 22.04 23.32
N LYS A 34 -3.98 20.84 23.51
CA LYS A 34 -2.60 20.46 23.17
C LYS A 34 -2.67 19.50 21.99
N ALA A 35 -2.57 20.03 20.79
CA ALA A 35 -2.41 19.21 19.59
C ALA A 35 -1.25 18.23 19.84
N GLY A 36 -1.55 16.92 19.82
CA GLY A 36 -0.53 15.88 19.92
C GLY A 36 0.46 15.96 18.75
N THR A 37 1.36 14.97 18.65
CA THR A 37 2.24 14.91 17.48
C THR A 37 1.39 14.66 16.23
N LEU A 38 1.43 15.60 15.27
CA LEU A 38 0.71 15.45 14.01
C LEU A 38 1.36 14.34 13.18
N VAL A 39 0.67 13.21 13.04
CA VAL A 39 1.16 12.03 12.31
C VAL A 39 0.82 12.12 10.83
N LYS A 40 -0.38 12.63 10.52
CA LYS A 40 -0.86 12.75 9.14
C LYS A 40 -1.85 13.89 9.04
N SER A 41 -1.75 14.68 7.98
CA SER A 41 -2.69 15.74 7.68
C SER A 41 -3.05 15.77 6.20
N ASN A 42 -4.30 16.09 5.93
CA ASN A 42 -4.77 16.61 4.65
C ASN A 42 -5.83 17.67 4.92
N ASP A 43 -6.39 18.26 3.87
CA ASP A 43 -7.33 19.38 3.98
C ASP A 43 -8.59 19.04 4.81
N ILE A 44 -8.95 17.75 4.94
CA ILE A 44 -10.19 17.29 5.58
C ILE A 44 -9.94 16.58 6.92
N ARG A 45 -8.81 15.86 7.06
CA ARG A 45 -8.54 14.95 8.16
C ARG A 45 -7.13 15.17 8.70
N GLN A 46 -7.04 15.26 10.01
CA GLN A 46 -5.80 15.29 10.78
C GLN A 46 -5.76 14.09 11.73
N ILE A 47 -4.59 13.48 11.86
CA ILE A 47 -4.34 12.38 12.78
C ILE A 47 -3.25 12.81 13.75
N TYR A 48 -3.57 12.79 15.03
CA TYR A 48 -2.66 13.11 16.12
C TYR A 48 -2.34 11.87 16.94
N ALA A 49 -1.10 11.74 17.37
CA ALA A 49 -0.67 10.77 18.38
C ALA A 49 -0.42 11.50 19.70
N PHE A 50 -0.98 10.99 20.79
CA PHE A 50 -0.79 11.55 22.13
C PHE A 50 -0.94 10.46 23.19
N ASP A 51 0.09 10.28 24.01
CA ASP A 51 0.07 9.42 25.21
C ASP A 51 -0.48 8.00 24.98
N GLY A 52 -0.10 7.36 23.87
CA GLY A 52 -0.57 6.01 23.51
C GLY A 52 -1.98 5.98 22.88
N TYR A 53 -2.47 7.11 22.39
CA TYR A 53 -3.75 7.22 21.68
C TYR A 53 -3.57 7.87 20.31
N TYR A 54 -4.43 7.48 19.37
CA TYR A 54 -4.63 8.14 18.09
C TYR A 54 -5.97 8.88 18.05
N LEU A 55 -5.91 10.13 17.61
CA LEU A 55 -7.08 10.97 17.37
C LEU A 55 -7.20 11.27 15.90
N LYS A 56 -8.30 10.85 15.31
CA LYS A 56 -8.64 11.20 13.93
C LYS A 56 -9.65 12.34 13.98
N HIS A 57 -9.19 13.56 13.75
CA HIS A 57 -10.00 14.77 13.67
C HIS A 57 -10.44 15.01 12.23
N GLU A 58 -11.74 15.13 12.00
CA GLU A 58 -12.32 15.42 10.70
C GLU A 58 -13.02 16.79 10.72
N SER A 59 -12.62 17.64 9.77
CA SER A 59 -13.15 18.98 9.54
C SER A 59 -13.67 19.05 8.09
N PRO A 60 -14.94 18.69 7.84
CA PRO A 60 -15.49 18.68 6.49
C PRO A 60 -15.48 20.09 5.87
N ILE A 61 -14.97 20.20 4.64
CA ILE A 61 -14.87 21.48 3.92
C ILE A 61 -16.19 21.77 3.18
N SER A 62 -16.75 20.78 2.50
CA SER A 62 -17.90 20.99 1.62
C SER A 62 -19.23 21.01 2.39
N ILE A 63 -20.19 21.85 1.96
CA ILE A 63 -21.51 21.98 2.59
C ILE A 63 -22.22 20.62 2.66
N ALA A 64 -22.14 19.82 1.60
CA ALA A 64 -22.72 18.48 1.57
C ALA A 64 -22.12 17.54 2.62
N GLU A 65 -20.80 17.59 2.83
CA GLU A 65 -20.13 16.81 3.89
C GLU A 65 -20.46 17.33 5.28
N LYS A 66 -20.59 18.65 5.46
CA LYS A 66 -21.02 19.25 6.73
C LYS A 66 -22.40 18.74 7.13
N ILE A 67 -23.38 18.78 6.22
CA ILE A 67 -24.73 18.24 6.46
C ILE A 67 -24.68 16.75 6.76
N ARG A 68 -23.91 15.97 5.98
CA ARG A 68 -23.75 14.54 6.21
C ARG A 68 -23.17 14.25 7.59
N ASN A 69 -22.12 14.95 8.01
CA ASN A 69 -21.51 14.75 9.32
C ASN A 69 -22.42 15.16 10.48
N VAL A 70 -23.36 16.07 10.25
CA VAL A 70 -24.40 16.42 11.22
C VAL A 70 -25.41 15.30 11.41
N LEU A 71 -25.85 14.65 10.33
CA LEU A 71 -26.88 13.61 10.37
C LEU A 71 -26.33 12.23 10.70
N CYS A 72 -25.22 11.85 10.07
CA CYS A 72 -24.54 10.56 10.19
C CYS A 72 -23.04 10.81 10.40
N PRO A 73 -22.62 11.14 11.64
CA PRO A 73 -21.23 11.44 11.94
C PRO A 73 -20.31 10.28 11.51
N LYS A 74 -19.32 10.55 10.67
CA LYS A 74 -18.39 9.51 10.20
C LYS A 74 -17.64 8.81 11.33
N ALA A 75 -17.20 9.59 12.33
CA ALA A 75 -16.60 9.07 13.55
C ALA A 75 -17.51 8.09 14.30
N ARG A 76 -18.83 8.35 14.34
CA ARG A 76 -19.80 7.41 14.93
C ARG A 76 -19.84 6.10 14.15
N SER A 77 -19.92 6.17 12.81
CA SER A 77 -19.95 4.97 11.97
C SER A 77 -18.66 4.17 12.06
N GLU A 78 -17.49 4.81 12.12
CA GLU A 78 -16.21 4.12 12.34
C GLU A 78 -16.17 3.42 13.70
N PHE A 79 -16.65 4.08 14.76
CA PHE A 79 -16.77 3.50 16.10
C PHE A 79 -17.73 2.29 16.14
N GLU A 80 -18.91 2.40 15.54
CA GLU A 80 -19.89 1.30 15.45
C GLU A 80 -19.34 0.11 14.66
N SER A 81 -18.57 0.37 13.59
CA SER A 81 -17.88 -0.68 12.84
C SER A 81 -16.79 -1.39 13.65
N ALA A 82 -16.04 -0.66 14.49
CA ALA A 82 -15.07 -1.26 15.41
C ALA A 82 -15.75 -2.19 16.43
N LEU A 83 -16.86 -1.74 17.05
CA LEU A 83 -17.64 -2.58 17.96
C LEU A 83 -18.19 -3.83 17.27
N LEU A 84 -18.51 -3.75 15.98
CA LEU A 84 -18.96 -4.90 15.21
C LEU A 84 -17.85 -5.93 14.98
N LEU A 85 -16.60 -5.48 14.75
CA LEU A 85 -15.43 -6.35 14.69
C LEU A 85 -15.20 -7.08 16.00
N GLU A 86 -15.20 -6.35 17.12
CA GLU A 86 -15.04 -6.92 18.45
C GLU A 86 -16.12 -7.96 18.76
N LYS A 87 -17.38 -7.68 18.40
CA LYS A 87 -18.49 -8.63 18.56
C LYS A 87 -18.25 -9.95 17.84
N HIS A 88 -17.49 -9.93 16.74
CA HIS A 88 -17.13 -11.12 15.96
C HIS A 88 -15.73 -11.64 16.27
N SER A 89 -15.11 -11.16 17.36
CA SER A 89 -13.75 -11.55 17.77
C SER A 89 -12.70 -11.34 16.66
N ILE A 90 -12.89 -10.32 15.82
CA ILE A 90 -11.90 -9.94 14.81
C ILE A 90 -10.96 -8.91 15.44
N PRO A 91 -9.65 -9.17 15.49
CA PRO A 91 -8.69 -8.23 16.06
C PRO A 91 -8.71 -6.87 15.33
N CYS A 92 -8.82 -5.80 16.10
CA CYS A 92 -8.73 -4.42 15.60
C CYS A 92 -8.12 -3.52 16.66
N ALA A 93 -7.71 -2.31 16.29
CA ALA A 93 -7.40 -1.28 17.27
C ALA A 93 -8.59 -1.07 18.20
N GLU A 94 -8.33 -0.87 19.48
CA GLU A 94 -9.38 -0.62 20.46
C GLU A 94 -9.88 0.81 20.29
N TYR A 95 -11.19 0.97 20.12
CA TYR A 95 -11.83 2.27 19.99
C TYR A 95 -12.54 2.64 21.29
N TYR A 96 -12.21 3.80 21.82
CA TYR A 96 -12.68 4.24 23.12
C TYR A 96 -13.89 5.17 23.06
N GLY A 97 -14.06 5.87 21.94
CA GLY A 97 -15.21 6.74 21.75
C GLY A 97 -15.04 7.70 20.60
N TRP A 98 -16.08 8.51 20.41
CA TRP A 98 -16.08 9.57 19.41
C TRP A 98 -16.71 10.85 19.96
N GLY A 99 -16.16 11.98 19.53
CA GLY A 99 -16.57 13.33 19.90
C GLY A 99 -17.17 14.09 18.73
N ARG A 100 -18.02 15.06 19.04
CA ARG A 100 -18.59 15.98 18.06
C ARG A 100 -18.65 17.42 18.58
N ASN A 101 -18.34 18.36 17.70
CA ASN A 101 -18.57 19.79 17.86
C ASN A 101 -19.11 20.34 16.52
N GLY A 102 -20.40 20.67 16.45
CA GLY A 102 -21.05 21.09 15.21
C GLY A 102 -20.96 20.02 14.11
N GLU A 103 -20.29 20.35 13.00
CA GLU A 103 -19.97 19.47 11.87
C GLU A 103 -18.66 18.68 12.02
N LYS A 104 -17.83 19.06 13.01
CA LYS A 104 -16.53 18.44 13.26
C LYS A 104 -16.69 17.20 14.12
N THR A 105 -15.88 16.19 13.83
CA THR A 105 -15.92 14.92 14.57
C THR A 105 -14.52 14.45 14.90
N ILE A 106 -14.37 13.80 16.05
CA ILE A 106 -13.13 13.15 16.46
C ILE A 106 -13.46 11.70 16.79
N ILE A 107 -12.59 10.77 16.43
CA ILE A 107 -12.61 9.41 16.97
C ILE A 107 -11.29 9.12 17.66
N CYS A 108 -11.38 8.46 18.82
CA CYS A 108 -10.25 8.11 19.66
C CYS A 108 -10.06 6.59 19.67
N SER A 109 -8.85 6.14 19.34
CA SER A 109 -8.44 4.75 19.41
C SER A 109 -7.14 4.61 20.18
N LYS A 110 -6.93 3.44 20.80
CA LYS A 110 -5.65 3.08 21.40
C LYS A 110 -4.58 2.93 20.32
N GLU A 111 -3.38 3.38 20.60
CA GLU A 111 -2.20 2.97 19.86
C GLU A 111 -1.91 1.49 20.10
N LEU A 112 -1.69 0.75 19.02
CA LEU A 112 -1.18 -0.62 19.11
C LEU A 112 0.35 -0.54 19.26
N ALA A 113 0.83 -0.71 20.47
CA ALA A 113 2.27 -0.73 20.76
C ALA A 113 2.98 -1.85 19.98
N ASP A 114 4.25 -1.61 19.63
CA ASP A 114 5.09 -2.56 18.87
C ASP A 114 4.43 -3.05 17.58
N SER A 115 3.72 -2.18 16.87
CA SER A 115 3.07 -2.52 15.60
C SER A 115 3.59 -1.70 14.43
N VAL A 116 3.44 -2.26 13.23
CA VAL A 116 3.81 -1.62 11.96
C VAL A 116 2.77 -1.98 10.91
N ASN A 117 2.63 -1.16 9.86
CA ASN A 117 1.75 -1.47 8.76
C ASN A 117 2.15 -2.80 8.09
N ALA A 118 1.18 -3.67 7.78
CA ALA A 118 1.46 -4.97 7.16
C ALA A 118 2.12 -4.82 5.78
N TYR A 119 1.74 -3.79 5.01
CA TYR A 119 2.39 -3.48 3.74
C TYR A 119 3.85 -3.05 3.96
N ASP A 120 4.11 -2.18 4.94
CA ASP A 120 5.46 -1.69 5.22
C ASP A 120 6.36 -2.81 5.80
N MET A 121 5.83 -3.69 6.65
CA MET A 121 6.53 -4.88 7.12
C MET A 121 6.91 -5.79 5.94
N TRP A 122 5.97 -6.06 5.03
CA TRP A 122 6.24 -6.91 3.89
C TRP A 122 7.36 -6.35 3.02
N PHE A 123 7.23 -5.10 2.55
CA PHE A 123 8.19 -4.52 1.62
C PHE A 123 9.49 -4.05 2.28
N GLY A 124 9.47 -3.74 3.58
CA GLY A 124 10.64 -3.35 4.35
C GLY A 124 11.48 -4.53 4.84
N ASN A 125 10.89 -5.73 4.97
CA ASN A 125 11.55 -6.89 5.56
C ASN A 125 11.51 -8.12 4.64
N PHE A 126 10.33 -8.61 4.29
CA PHE A 126 10.19 -9.94 3.65
C PHE A 126 10.39 -9.95 2.15
N ALA A 127 10.07 -8.86 1.45
CA ALA A 127 10.35 -8.70 0.03
C ALA A 127 11.87 -8.62 -0.25
N VAL A 128 12.61 -8.00 0.68
CA VAL A 128 14.07 -7.80 0.58
C VAL A 128 14.88 -8.94 1.19
N ASN A 129 14.28 -9.69 2.13
CA ASN A 129 14.86 -10.89 2.72
C ASN A 129 13.83 -12.03 2.73
N PRO A 130 13.64 -12.71 1.58
CA PRO A 130 12.68 -13.80 1.44
C PRO A 130 12.94 -14.98 2.39
N ASP A 131 14.19 -15.19 2.78
CA ASP A 131 14.60 -16.29 3.66
C ASP A 131 14.46 -15.96 5.15
N SER A 132 13.86 -14.81 5.49
CA SER A 132 13.63 -14.43 6.88
C SER A 132 12.81 -15.51 7.61
N PRO A 133 13.27 -16.01 8.78
CA PRO A 133 12.57 -17.07 9.52
C PRO A 133 11.17 -16.66 9.97
N THR A 134 10.89 -15.36 10.07
CA THR A 134 9.58 -14.81 10.48
C THR A 134 8.63 -14.55 9.31
N ARG A 135 9.06 -14.71 8.04
CA ARG A 135 8.21 -14.52 6.85
C ARG A 135 7.07 -15.53 6.83
N GLN A 136 7.38 -16.79 7.11
CA GLN A 136 6.37 -17.85 7.14
C GLN A 136 5.33 -17.58 8.24
N LEU A 137 5.77 -17.20 9.43
CA LEU A 137 4.88 -16.83 10.54
C LEU A 137 3.95 -15.67 10.18
N PHE A 138 4.47 -14.63 9.50
CA PHE A 138 3.65 -13.52 9.01
C PHE A 138 2.56 -14.01 8.04
N LEU A 139 2.91 -14.84 7.06
CA LEU A 139 1.96 -15.36 6.07
C LEU A 139 0.91 -16.28 6.71
N GLU A 140 1.31 -17.15 7.64
CA GLU A 140 0.41 -18.03 8.37
C GLU A 140 -0.59 -17.25 9.22
N ASN A 141 -0.11 -16.24 9.96
CA ASN A 141 -0.98 -15.38 10.76
C ASN A 141 -1.89 -14.51 9.89
N LEU A 142 -1.43 -14.06 8.71
CA LEU A 142 -2.29 -13.36 7.76
C LEU A 142 -3.40 -14.27 7.25
N CYS A 143 -3.09 -15.51 6.86
CA CYS A 143 -4.08 -16.48 6.43
C CYS A 143 -5.09 -16.80 7.54
N LYS A 144 -4.63 -17.00 8.78
CA LYS A 144 -5.48 -17.23 9.95
C LYS A 144 -6.41 -16.04 10.20
N PHE A 145 -5.87 -14.82 10.19
CA PHE A 145 -6.64 -13.60 10.34
C PHE A 145 -7.72 -13.46 9.26
N LEU A 146 -7.35 -13.65 7.99
CA LEU A 146 -8.26 -13.54 6.86
C LEU A 146 -9.35 -14.61 6.88
N ARG A 147 -9.00 -15.84 7.24
CA ARG A 147 -9.97 -16.93 7.41
C ARG A 147 -11.02 -16.56 8.46
N ASN A 148 -10.59 -16.15 9.65
CA ASN A 148 -11.49 -15.71 10.72
C ASN A 148 -12.37 -14.54 10.25
N PHE A 149 -11.79 -13.57 9.54
CA PHE A 149 -12.52 -12.44 8.97
C PHE A 149 -13.61 -12.90 7.99
N PHE A 150 -13.30 -13.76 7.03
CA PHE A 150 -14.28 -14.20 6.03
C PHE A 150 -15.36 -15.11 6.61
N GLU A 151 -15.00 -16.00 7.53
CA GLU A 151 -15.94 -16.89 8.23
C GLU A 151 -16.93 -16.09 9.10
N SER A 152 -16.55 -14.90 9.60
CA SER A 152 -17.45 -14.01 10.33
C SER A 152 -18.62 -13.48 9.49
N GLY A 153 -18.51 -13.51 8.15
CA GLY A 153 -19.46 -12.95 7.21
C GLY A 153 -19.43 -11.42 7.12
N LEU A 154 -18.41 -10.78 7.69
CA LEU A 154 -18.23 -9.33 7.61
C LEU A 154 -17.77 -8.90 6.22
N PHE A 155 -18.15 -7.68 5.86
CA PHE A 155 -17.69 -6.98 4.68
C PHE A 155 -16.94 -5.72 5.09
N HIS A 156 -15.72 -5.58 4.61
CA HIS A 156 -14.91 -4.39 4.75
C HIS A 156 -14.74 -3.75 3.36
N PRO A 157 -15.25 -2.52 3.14
CA PRO A 157 -15.23 -1.88 1.81
C PRO A 157 -13.83 -1.54 1.30
N ASP A 158 -12.88 -1.35 2.21
CA ASP A 158 -11.49 -0.99 1.92
C ASP A 158 -10.47 -1.97 2.54
N LEU A 159 -10.72 -3.29 2.41
CA LEU A 159 -9.80 -4.29 2.97
C LEU A 159 -8.54 -4.39 2.10
N HIS A 160 -7.42 -3.87 2.59
CA HIS A 160 -6.11 -3.98 1.96
C HIS A 160 -5.00 -4.01 3.00
N ALA A 161 -3.80 -4.47 2.64
CA ALA A 161 -2.66 -4.59 3.56
C ALA A 161 -2.31 -3.26 4.27
N GLY A 162 -2.53 -2.11 3.61
CA GLY A 162 -2.37 -0.79 4.22
C GLY A 162 -3.32 -0.44 5.37
N ASN A 163 -4.42 -1.18 5.56
CA ASN A 163 -5.38 -0.99 6.67
C ASN A 163 -5.23 -2.09 7.74
N LEU A 164 -4.16 -2.89 7.64
CA LEU A 164 -3.76 -3.86 8.65
C LEU A 164 -2.47 -3.40 9.32
N LEU A 165 -2.43 -3.47 10.65
CA LEU A 165 -1.19 -3.47 11.40
C LEU A 165 -0.81 -4.90 11.75
N VAL A 166 0.49 -5.13 11.90
CA VAL A 166 1.07 -6.36 12.43
C VAL A 166 1.87 -6.01 13.68
N ARG A 167 1.64 -6.72 14.78
CA ARG A 167 2.46 -6.62 15.98
C ARG A 167 3.75 -7.40 15.79
N LYS A 168 4.91 -6.80 16.06
CA LYS A 168 6.21 -7.36 15.66
C LYS A 168 6.61 -8.58 16.50
N SER A 169 6.24 -8.61 17.77
CA SER A 169 6.57 -9.69 18.70
C SER A 169 5.99 -11.05 18.31
N ASP A 170 4.79 -11.10 17.75
CA ASP A 170 4.08 -12.36 17.45
C ASP A 170 3.42 -12.41 16.07
N MET A 171 3.58 -11.37 15.26
CA MET A 171 2.97 -11.22 13.94
C MET A 171 1.44 -11.30 13.94
N GLU A 172 0.78 -10.91 15.03
CA GLU A 172 -0.68 -10.81 15.05
C GLU A 172 -1.18 -9.59 14.23
N PHE A 173 -2.25 -9.78 13.47
CA PHE A 173 -2.83 -8.78 12.58
C PHE A 173 -4.03 -8.07 13.20
N PHE A 174 -4.13 -6.75 12.99
CA PHE A 174 -5.20 -5.91 13.51
C PHE A 174 -5.73 -4.96 12.42
N ILE A 175 -7.05 -4.77 12.35
CA ILE A 175 -7.67 -3.71 11.54
C ILE A 175 -7.54 -2.35 12.24
N VAL A 176 -7.15 -1.30 11.51
CA VAL A 176 -7.01 0.07 12.06
C VAL A 176 -7.83 1.16 11.38
N ASP A 177 -8.53 0.83 10.30
CA ASP A 177 -9.55 1.69 9.70
C ASP A 177 -10.83 0.86 9.47
N PRO A 178 -11.67 0.70 10.51
CA PRO A 178 -12.86 -0.13 10.43
C PRO A 178 -14.01 0.54 9.68
N TYR A 179 -13.84 1.76 9.16
CA TYR A 179 -14.95 2.55 8.63
C TYR A 179 -15.74 1.81 7.54
N GLY A 180 -17.05 1.69 7.77
CA GLY A 180 -17.98 1.09 6.81
C GLY A 180 -18.08 -0.44 6.86
N ILE A 181 -17.39 -1.10 7.81
CA ILE A 181 -17.56 -2.52 8.06
C ILE A 181 -18.99 -2.82 8.48
N ARG A 182 -19.55 -3.88 7.90
CA ARG A 182 -20.93 -4.32 8.13
C ARG A 182 -21.09 -5.82 7.92
N LYS A 183 -22.16 -6.39 8.45
CA LYS A 183 -22.58 -7.78 8.20
C LYS A 183 -23.81 -7.79 7.29
N PRO A 184 -23.65 -7.84 5.95
CA PRO A 184 -24.81 -7.90 5.07
C PRO A 184 -25.49 -9.27 5.17
N SER A 185 -26.80 -9.32 4.90
CA SER A 185 -27.55 -10.59 4.82
C SER A 185 -27.02 -11.52 3.72
N SER A 186 -26.54 -10.94 2.62
CA SER A 186 -25.82 -11.65 1.57
C SER A 186 -24.68 -10.80 1.01
N LEU A 187 -23.58 -11.46 0.67
CA LEU A 187 -22.41 -10.81 0.09
C LEU A 187 -22.27 -11.20 -1.38
N SER A 188 -22.45 -10.22 -2.27
CA SER A 188 -22.31 -10.47 -3.71
C SER A 188 -20.88 -10.87 -4.07
N GLY A 189 -20.72 -11.65 -5.14
CA GLY A 189 -19.41 -12.09 -5.61
C GLY A 189 -18.45 -10.93 -5.90
N LYS A 190 -18.96 -9.78 -6.37
CA LYS A 190 -18.15 -8.56 -6.59
C LYS A 190 -17.58 -7.99 -5.27
N LYS A 191 -18.38 -7.97 -4.19
CA LYS A 191 -17.94 -7.49 -2.87
C LYS A 191 -17.00 -8.47 -2.17
N ARG A 192 -17.21 -9.78 -2.34
CA ARG A 192 -16.24 -10.80 -1.89
C ARG A 192 -14.91 -10.60 -2.60
N PHE A 193 -14.97 -10.54 -3.92
CA PHE A 193 -13.78 -10.39 -4.74
C PHE A 193 -12.98 -9.12 -4.41
N SER A 194 -13.63 -7.99 -4.09
CA SER A 194 -12.88 -6.79 -3.69
C SER A 194 -12.04 -7.00 -2.43
N MET A 195 -12.47 -7.84 -1.48
CA MET A 195 -11.69 -8.18 -0.28
C MET A 195 -10.61 -9.23 -0.56
N TYR A 196 -10.87 -10.18 -1.46
CA TYR A 196 -9.90 -11.23 -1.82
C TYR A 196 -8.65 -10.69 -2.52
N ARG A 197 -8.74 -9.47 -3.06
CA ARG A 197 -7.61 -8.77 -3.70
C ARG A 197 -6.46 -8.42 -2.74
N ILE A 198 -6.59 -8.65 -1.43
CA ILE A 198 -5.54 -8.33 -0.46
C ILE A 198 -4.17 -8.95 -0.83
N PHE A 199 -4.12 -10.21 -1.29
CA PHE A 199 -2.86 -10.83 -1.74
C PHE A 199 -2.30 -10.20 -3.01
N GLY A 200 -3.13 -9.53 -3.82
CA GLY A 200 -2.70 -8.77 -4.99
C GLY A 200 -1.77 -7.61 -4.64
N ALA A 201 -1.74 -7.16 -3.38
CA ALA A 201 -0.78 -6.17 -2.88
C ALA A 201 0.66 -6.70 -2.88
N PHE A 202 0.85 -8.02 -2.75
CA PHE A 202 2.15 -8.70 -2.67
C PHE A 202 2.57 -9.36 -4.00
N ARG A 203 1.82 -9.12 -5.09
CA ARG A 203 2.16 -9.65 -6.43
C ARG A 203 3.59 -9.26 -6.82
N GLY A 204 4.29 -10.19 -7.49
CA GLY A 204 5.71 -10.04 -7.83
C GLY A 204 6.67 -10.43 -6.71
N GLU A 205 6.18 -10.60 -5.48
CA GLU A 205 6.95 -11.08 -4.32
C GLU A 205 6.53 -12.50 -3.88
N LEU A 206 5.44 -13.00 -4.45
CA LEU A 206 4.89 -14.34 -4.20
C LEU A 206 5.05 -15.17 -5.47
N SER A 207 5.50 -16.42 -5.30
CA SER A 207 5.43 -17.41 -6.36
C SER A 207 3.98 -17.81 -6.64
N ASN A 208 3.70 -18.38 -7.82
CA ASN A 208 2.36 -18.88 -8.12
C ASN A 208 1.89 -19.97 -7.13
N PRO A 209 2.69 -21.02 -6.82
CA PRO A 209 2.31 -22.01 -5.81
C PRO A 209 2.07 -21.42 -4.42
N GLU A 210 2.87 -20.42 -4.02
CA GLU A 210 2.70 -19.76 -2.74
C GLU A 210 1.40 -18.96 -2.67
N ALA A 211 1.10 -18.15 -3.68
CA ALA A 211 -0.14 -17.38 -3.73
C ALA A 211 -1.38 -18.30 -3.71
N VAL A 212 -1.36 -19.41 -4.45
CA VAL A 212 -2.41 -20.45 -4.44
C VAL A 212 -2.56 -21.04 -3.03
N SER A 213 -1.46 -21.43 -2.39
CA SER A 213 -1.47 -21.96 -1.01
C SER A 213 -2.08 -20.97 -0.01
N LEU A 214 -1.74 -19.69 -0.10
CA LEU A 214 -2.26 -18.65 0.79
C LEU A 214 -3.77 -18.42 0.61
N ILE A 215 -4.25 -18.45 -0.64
CA ILE A 215 -5.67 -18.36 -0.98
C ILE A 215 -6.47 -19.54 -0.38
N LEU A 216 -5.93 -20.75 -0.44
CA LEU A 216 -6.53 -21.93 0.16
C LEU A 216 -6.55 -21.85 1.69
N LYS A 217 -5.39 -21.57 2.30
CA LYS A 217 -5.24 -21.48 3.77
C LYS A 217 -6.14 -20.40 4.38
N SER A 218 -6.44 -19.34 3.64
CA SER A 218 -7.34 -18.26 4.07
C SER A 218 -8.84 -18.56 3.81
N GLY A 219 -9.18 -19.72 3.23
CA GLY A 219 -10.56 -20.11 2.96
C GLY A 219 -11.25 -19.33 1.84
N MET A 220 -10.48 -18.66 0.97
CA MET A 220 -11.03 -17.89 -0.14
C MET A 220 -11.49 -18.77 -1.32
N ALA A 221 -10.92 -19.98 -1.43
CA ALA A 221 -11.23 -20.97 -2.45
C ALA A 221 -11.30 -22.39 -1.85
N PRO A 222 -12.12 -23.29 -2.40
CA PRO A 222 -12.30 -24.66 -1.88
C PRO A 222 -11.21 -25.64 -2.29
N ASP A 223 -10.53 -25.40 -3.41
CA ASP A 223 -9.56 -26.32 -4.03
C ASP A 223 -8.52 -25.57 -4.87
N ASP A 224 -7.44 -26.26 -5.22
CA ASP A 224 -6.28 -25.69 -5.93
C ASP A 224 -6.66 -25.04 -7.26
N VAL A 225 -7.59 -25.65 -8.01
CA VAL A 225 -8.06 -25.14 -9.30
C VAL A 225 -8.76 -23.79 -9.11
N SER A 226 -9.72 -23.74 -8.18
CA SER A 226 -10.44 -22.51 -7.83
C SER A 226 -9.52 -21.43 -7.27
N ALA A 227 -8.48 -21.81 -6.52
CA ALA A 227 -7.49 -20.90 -5.98
C ALA A 227 -6.60 -20.31 -7.08
N GLN A 228 -6.18 -21.12 -8.05
CA GLN A 228 -5.42 -20.67 -9.22
C GLN A 228 -6.23 -19.72 -10.09
N GLU A 229 -7.50 -20.04 -10.36
CA GLU A 229 -8.41 -19.15 -11.08
C GLU A 229 -8.62 -17.81 -10.34
N LEU A 230 -8.81 -17.86 -9.02
CA LEU A 230 -8.96 -16.66 -8.20
C LEU A 230 -7.70 -15.81 -8.23
N TRP A 231 -6.51 -16.43 -8.14
CA TRP A 231 -5.24 -15.71 -8.22
C TRP A 231 -5.07 -15.01 -9.56
N GLN A 232 -5.32 -15.72 -10.66
CA GLN A 232 -5.28 -15.17 -12.01
C GLN A 232 -6.26 -14.00 -12.17
N LYS A 233 -7.46 -14.12 -11.59
CA LYS A 233 -8.46 -13.05 -11.57
C LYS A 233 -7.99 -11.83 -10.77
N ILE A 234 -7.31 -12.04 -9.64
CA ILE A 234 -6.70 -10.96 -8.84
C ILE A 234 -5.64 -10.24 -9.67
N LEU A 235 -4.70 -10.95 -10.30
CA LEU A 235 -3.65 -10.35 -11.14
C LEU A 235 -4.22 -9.48 -12.26
N ASN A 236 -5.25 -10.00 -12.95
CA ASN A 236 -5.95 -9.25 -14.00
C ASN A 236 -6.63 -7.99 -13.46
N ALA A 237 -7.27 -8.07 -12.29
CA ALA A 237 -7.91 -6.92 -11.65
C ALA A 237 -6.89 -5.85 -11.23
N GLU A 238 -5.76 -6.25 -10.65
CA GLU A 238 -4.65 -5.36 -10.30
C GLU A 238 -4.10 -4.64 -11.53
N ALA A 239 -3.86 -5.37 -12.62
CA ALA A 239 -3.36 -4.77 -13.85
C ALA A 239 -4.37 -3.82 -14.50
N ALA A 240 -5.66 -4.18 -14.51
CA ALA A 240 -6.72 -3.32 -15.04
C ALA A 240 -6.87 -2.04 -14.21
N GLU A 241 -6.82 -2.13 -12.87
CA GLU A 241 -6.84 -0.94 -12.01
C GLU A 241 -5.61 -0.06 -12.25
N MET A 242 -4.44 -0.67 -12.36
CA MET A 242 -3.21 0.05 -12.69
C MET A 242 -3.31 0.80 -14.02
N LYS A 243 -3.85 0.17 -15.07
CA LYS A 243 -4.12 0.83 -16.36
C LYS A 243 -5.07 2.03 -16.22
N LYS A 244 -6.13 1.91 -15.42
CA LYS A 244 -7.06 3.03 -15.12
C LYS A 244 -6.36 4.19 -14.41
N LEU A 245 -5.56 3.88 -13.39
CA LEU A 245 -4.84 4.88 -12.59
C LEU A 245 -3.67 5.51 -13.35
N TRP A 246 -3.12 4.83 -14.35
CA TRP A 246 -1.93 5.25 -15.07
C TRP A 246 -2.08 6.61 -15.73
N LYS A 247 -3.22 6.90 -16.38
CA LYS A 247 -3.46 8.20 -17.03
C LYS A 247 -3.27 9.36 -16.03
N LYS A 248 -3.89 9.27 -14.86
CA LYS A 248 -3.79 10.28 -13.80
C LYS A 248 -2.36 10.35 -13.23
N ARG A 249 -1.70 9.21 -13.01
CA ARG A 249 -0.32 9.14 -12.49
C ARG A 249 0.68 9.77 -13.46
N LYS A 250 0.59 9.43 -14.76
CA LYS A 250 1.41 9.98 -15.84
C LYS A 250 1.30 11.51 -15.90
N THR A 251 0.09 12.06 -15.86
CA THR A 251 -0.10 13.52 -15.83
C THR A 251 0.53 14.16 -14.60
N ARG A 252 0.38 13.56 -13.41
CA ARG A 252 1.01 14.07 -12.18
C ARG A 252 2.53 13.99 -12.20
N MET A 253 3.10 12.97 -12.82
CA MET A 253 4.55 12.80 -12.96
C MET A 253 5.14 13.82 -13.95
N ARG A 254 4.40 14.16 -15.01
CA ARG A 254 4.80 15.20 -15.97
C ARG A 254 4.76 16.60 -15.38
N SER A 255 3.82 16.87 -14.48
CA SER A 255 3.68 18.19 -13.87
C SER A 255 4.66 18.48 -12.74
N GLY A 256 5.54 17.52 -12.39
CA GLY A 256 6.49 17.67 -11.27
C GLY A 256 5.84 17.65 -9.87
N LYS A 257 4.50 17.60 -9.78
CA LYS A 257 3.75 17.62 -8.51
C LYS A 257 3.72 16.26 -7.79
N ASN A 258 4.57 15.32 -8.16
CA ASN A 258 4.53 13.95 -7.66
C ASN A 258 5.89 13.48 -7.14
N THR A 259 6.28 14.06 -6.00
CA THR A 259 7.53 13.75 -5.29
C THR A 259 7.49 12.41 -4.55
N LYS A 260 6.38 11.65 -4.63
CA LYS A 260 6.27 10.35 -3.95
C LYS A 260 7.24 9.31 -4.53
N TYR A 261 7.44 9.32 -5.85
CA TYR A 261 8.18 8.25 -6.55
C TYR A 261 9.60 8.64 -6.92
N TYR A 262 9.90 9.92 -6.95
CA TYR A 262 11.22 10.46 -7.21
C TYR A 262 11.39 11.80 -6.49
N THR A 263 12.64 12.10 -6.16
CA THR A 263 13.11 13.39 -5.69
C THR A 263 13.50 14.24 -6.89
N VAL A 264 13.18 15.52 -6.86
CA VAL A 264 13.59 16.50 -7.87
C VAL A 264 14.67 17.39 -7.26
N LYS A 265 15.78 17.55 -7.96
CA LYS A 265 16.91 18.38 -7.53
C LYS A 265 17.42 19.19 -8.71
N GLU A 266 17.51 20.50 -8.56
CA GLU A 266 18.19 21.34 -9.55
C GLU A 266 19.70 21.15 -9.44
N MET A 267 20.35 20.96 -10.58
CA MET A 267 21.78 20.84 -10.75
C MET A 267 22.25 21.93 -11.73
N GLU A 268 23.55 22.21 -11.74
CA GLU A 268 24.13 23.20 -12.66
C GLU A 268 23.81 22.90 -14.14
N GLU A 269 23.82 21.62 -14.52
CA GLU A 269 23.61 21.18 -15.90
C GLU A 269 22.14 20.94 -16.28
N GLY A 270 21.21 20.98 -15.32
CA GLY A 270 19.84 20.55 -15.54
C GLY A 270 19.07 20.14 -14.28
N THR A 271 17.86 19.64 -14.48
CA THR A 271 17.03 19.12 -13.39
C THR A 271 17.20 17.60 -13.26
N LEU A 272 17.64 17.12 -12.09
CA LEU A 272 17.75 15.70 -11.77
C LEU A 272 16.45 15.17 -11.16
N LEU A 273 15.93 14.09 -11.73
CA LEU A 273 14.89 13.26 -11.14
C LEU A 273 15.53 11.95 -10.64
N PHE A 274 15.54 11.72 -9.34
CA PHE A 274 16.14 10.54 -8.70
C PHE A 274 15.07 9.66 -8.03
N ARG A 275 15.02 8.35 -8.30
CA ARG A 275 13.94 7.50 -7.75
C ARG A 275 14.04 7.28 -6.23
N ASN A 276 12.90 7.30 -5.55
CA ASN A 276 12.81 7.13 -4.10
C ASN A 276 12.80 5.65 -3.64
N ILE A 277 13.33 4.72 -4.43
CA ILE A 277 13.03 3.28 -4.29
C ILE A 277 14.17 2.47 -3.68
N TYR A 278 15.27 3.14 -3.32
CA TYR A 278 16.49 2.47 -2.85
C TYR A 278 16.80 2.70 -1.37
N SER A 279 15.95 3.44 -0.66
CA SER A 279 16.30 4.02 0.66
C SER A 279 17.65 4.77 0.64
N MET A 280 18.16 5.09 -0.57
CA MET A 280 19.41 5.78 -0.79
C MET A 280 19.14 7.27 -0.85
N PRO A 281 19.99 8.09 -0.22
CA PRO A 281 19.91 9.53 -0.39
C PRO A 281 20.13 9.90 -1.86
N CYS A 282 19.40 10.92 -2.32
CA CYS A 282 19.62 11.52 -3.63
C CYS A 282 21.10 11.99 -3.70
N PRO A 283 21.87 11.59 -4.73
CA PRO A 283 23.28 11.94 -4.82
C PRO A 283 23.53 13.45 -4.79
N GLU A 284 24.67 13.82 -4.21
CA GLU A 284 25.04 15.23 -4.04
C GLU A 284 25.39 15.89 -5.37
N ASN A 285 26.04 15.17 -6.28
CA ASN A 285 26.49 15.66 -7.58
C ASN A 285 26.45 14.55 -8.66
N ILE A 286 26.78 14.91 -9.90
CA ILE A 286 26.79 14.00 -11.06
C ILE A 286 27.88 12.94 -10.95
N ALA A 287 29.08 13.28 -10.46
CA ALA A 287 30.17 12.32 -10.30
C ALA A 287 29.78 11.14 -9.39
N ALA A 288 29.04 11.41 -8.31
CA ALA A 288 28.50 10.37 -7.42
C ALA A 288 27.44 9.48 -8.09
N LEU A 289 26.74 9.96 -9.12
CA LEU A 289 25.86 9.13 -9.95
C LEU A 289 26.68 8.23 -10.87
N GLU A 290 27.67 8.77 -11.56
CA GLU A 290 28.48 8.04 -12.55
C GLU A 290 29.33 6.93 -11.90
N ASP A 291 29.77 7.12 -10.65
CA ASP A 291 30.42 6.07 -9.85
C ASP A 291 29.50 4.84 -9.67
N LYS A 292 28.20 5.07 -9.43
CA LYS A 292 27.25 4.02 -9.04
C LYS A 292 26.44 3.45 -10.20
N PHE A 293 26.23 4.24 -11.25
CA PHE A 293 25.28 3.94 -12.31
C PHE A 293 25.93 4.03 -13.70
N ILE A 294 25.32 3.36 -14.67
CA ILE A 294 25.69 3.43 -16.09
C ILE A 294 24.88 4.56 -16.74
N SER A 295 25.56 5.59 -17.22
CA SER A 295 24.90 6.70 -17.93
C SER A 295 24.69 6.39 -19.41
N LYS A 296 23.50 6.69 -19.96
CA LYS A 296 23.20 6.66 -21.40
C LYS A 296 22.60 8.00 -21.82
N LYS A 297 23.20 8.64 -22.82
CA LYS A 297 22.63 9.84 -23.46
C LYS A 297 21.54 9.40 -24.44
N VAL A 298 20.37 10.01 -24.34
CA VAL A 298 19.17 9.65 -25.12
C VAL A 298 18.41 10.91 -25.53
N PRO A 299 17.79 10.95 -26.73
CA PRO A 299 16.93 12.06 -27.13
C PRO A 299 15.84 12.33 -26.08
N LYS A 300 15.52 13.60 -25.81
CA LYS A 300 14.55 13.98 -24.76
C LYS A 300 13.22 13.22 -24.82
N PRO A 301 12.55 13.07 -26.00
CA PRO A 301 11.29 12.33 -26.07
C PRO A 301 11.45 10.86 -25.67
N GLU A 302 12.60 10.28 -26.01
CA GLU A 302 12.92 8.89 -25.70
C GLU A 302 13.26 8.71 -24.22
N ALA A 303 14.02 9.64 -23.62
CA ALA A 303 14.30 9.64 -22.20
C ALA A 303 13.00 9.69 -21.36
N GLU A 304 12.05 10.56 -21.73
CA GLU A 304 10.75 10.62 -21.08
C GLU A 304 9.96 9.31 -21.27
N ARG A 305 9.95 8.75 -22.49
CA ARG A 305 9.27 7.49 -22.79
C ARG A 305 9.79 6.37 -21.90
N LEU A 306 11.11 6.17 -21.84
CA LEU A 306 11.77 5.12 -21.06
C LEU A 306 11.55 5.31 -19.56
N TRP A 307 11.68 6.55 -19.06
CA TRP A 307 11.42 6.86 -17.66
C TRP A 307 9.98 6.50 -17.23
N LEU A 308 8.99 6.92 -18.03
CA LEU A 308 7.58 6.65 -17.75
C LEU A 308 7.23 5.17 -17.96
N LEU A 309 7.81 4.49 -18.95
CA LEU A 309 7.61 3.07 -19.17
C LEU A 309 8.15 2.26 -17.98
N SER A 310 9.35 2.58 -17.51
CA SER A 310 9.91 1.93 -16.33
C SER A 310 9.04 2.16 -15.08
N LEU A 311 8.53 3.37 -14.84
CA LEU A 311 7.57 3.61 -13.74
C LEU A 311 6.29 2.78 -13.90
N PHE A 312 5.81 2.60 -15.14
CA PHE A 312 4.66 1.77 -15.42
C PHE A 312 4.92 0.30 -15.07
N LEU A 313 6.04 -0.27 -15.54
CA LEU A 313 6.47 -1.64 -15.22
C LEU A 313 6.62 -1.83 -13.70
N GLN A 314 7.22 -0.86 -13.01
CA GLN A 314 7.37 -0.88 -11.56
C GLN A 314 6.01 -0.97 -10.84
N PHE A 315 5.01 -0.21 -11.29
CA PHE A 315 3.67 -0.32 -10.69
C PHE A 315 2.95 -1.64 -11.00
N HIS A 316 3.31 -2.29 -12.10
CA HIS A 316 2.88 -3.64 -12.41
C HIS A 316 3.68 -4.71 -11.64
N ARG A 317 4.71 -4.31 -10.86
CA ARG A 317 5.63 -5.21 -10.15
C ARG A 317 6.37 -6.16 -11.08
N LEU A 318 6.70 -5.66 -12.27
CA LEU A 318 7.55 -6.37 -13.23
C LEU A 318 8.98 -5.89 -13.00
N GLU A 319 9.84 -6.82 -12.62
CA GLU A 319 11.25 -6.54 -12.42
C GLU A 319 11.89 -6.28 -13.79
N HIS A 320 12.68 -5.21 -13.88
CA HIS A 320 13.26 -4.75 -15.14
C HIS A 320 14.51 -3.94 -14.84
N LEU A 321 15.43 -3.86 -15.81
CA LEU A 321 16.49 -2.86 -15.75
C LEU A 321 15.81 -1.49 -15.69
N MET A 322 16.13 -0.73 -14.65
CA MET A 322 15.41 0.48 -14.32
C MET A 322 16.38 1.67 -14.33
N PRO A 323 16.02 2.79 -14.99
CA PRO A 323 16.76 4.02 -14.80
C PRO A 323 16.52 4.53 -13.38
N ALA A 324 17.58 4.55 -12.57
CA ALA A 324 17.61 5.08 -11.22
C ALA A 324 17.49 6.61 -11.20
N ALA A 325 18.00 7.29 -12.22
CA ALA A 325 17.92 8.74 -12.34
C ALA A 325 17.75 9.22 -13.79
N TRP A 326 17.19 10.42 -13.94
CA TRP A 326 17.06 11.14 -15.20
C TRP A 326 17.51 12.59 -15.02
N LEU A 327 18.63 12.95 -15.66
CA LEU A 327 19.10 14.34 -15.75
C LEU A 327 18.52 14.98 -17.02
N LYS A 328 17.60 15.92 -16.82
CA LYS A 328 16.97 16.73 -17.86
C LYS A 328 17.83 17.95 -18.16
N ARG A 329 18.53 17.96 -19.29
CA ARG A 329 19.49 19.02 -19.63
C ARG A 329 18.79 20.24 -20.21
N HIS A 330 19.21 21.43 -19.78
CA HIS A 330 18.59 22.70 -20.21
C HIS A 330 18.84 22.99 -21.69
N SER A 331 20.08 22.84 -22.17
CA SER A 331 20.53 23.31 -23.48
C SER A 331 20.92 22.24 -24.49
N ALA A 332 20.85 20.94 -24.12
CA ALA A 332 21.21 19.83 -25.00
C ALA A 332 19.97 19.19 -25.64
N ASP A 333 20.10 18.58 -26.82
CA ASP A 333 19.04 17.76 -27.45
C ASP A 333 18.90 16.37 -26.82
N LEU A 334 19.91 15.99 -26.03
CA LEU A 334 20.01 14.71 -25.34
C LEU A 334 19.90 14.92 -23.83
N ASP A 335 19.07 14.11 -23.20
CA ASP A 335 19.06 13.92 -21.75
C ASP A 335 19.96 12.75 -21.36
N THR A 336 20.20 12.57 -20.06
CA THR A 336 21.00 11.45 -19.55
C THR A 336 20.15 10.61 -18.59
N LEU A 337 20.02 9.31 -18.89
CA LEU A 337 19.46 8.32 -17.97
C LEU A 337 20.58 7.54 -17.29
N TYR A 338 20.45 7.32 -15.99
CA TYR A 338 21.40 6.57 -15.18
C TYR A 338 20.78 5.24 -14.77
N TRP A 339 21.41 4.13 -15.14
CA TRP A 339 20.92 2.77 -14.95
C TRP A 339 21.73 2.03 -13.90
N GLU A 340 21.09 1.09 -13.21
CA GLU A 340 21.79 0.20 -12.29
C GLU A 340 22.87 -0.62 -13.01
N LYS A 341 24.03 -0.75 -12.37
CA LYS A 341 25.03 -1.76 -12.75
C LYS A 341 24.53 -3.12 -12.27
N ARG A 342 24.06 -3.98 -13.18
CA ARG A 342 23.72 -5.39 -12.86
C ARG A 342 24.77 -6.32 -13.45
N ALA A 343 25.63 -6.88 -12.58
CA ALA A 343 26.74 -7.74 -12.98
C ALA A 343 26.38 -9.23 -13.04
N ASN A 344 25.24 -9.64 -12.47
CA ASN A 344 24.92 -11.05 -12.21
C ASN A 344 23.64 -11.51 -12.93
N LEU A 345 23.56 -11.22 -14.23
CA LEU A 345 22.47 -11.66 -15.10
C LEU A 345 22.86 -12.96 -15.81
N PHE A 346 22.02 -13.98 -15.70
CA PHE A 346 22.18 -15.29 -16.32
C PHE A 346 21.01 -15.60 -17.23
N ASP A 347 21.12 -16.67 -18.02
CA ASP A 347 20.01 -17.19 -18.80
C ASP A 347 18.80 -17.52 -17.90
N ALA A 348 17.60 -17.29 -18.42
CA ALA A 348 16.33 -17.37 -17.68
C ALA A 348 15.92 -18.79 -17.23
N GLU A 349 16.81 -19.77 -17.26
CA GLU A 349 16.56 -21.18 -16.88
C GLU A 349 16.77 -21.46 -15.38
N ALA A 350 17.22 -20.48 -14.61
CA ALA A 350 17.48 -20.69 -13.18
C ALA A 350 16.20 -20.82 -12.34
N ASP A 351 16.25 -21.72 -11.34
CA ASP A 351 15.20 -21.94 -10.34
C ASP A 351 15.05 -20.72 -9.41
N GLY A 352 14.27 -19.74 -9.85
CA GLY A 352 13.93 -18.54 -9.09
C GLY A 352 12.63 -18.65 -8.30
N ILE A 353 12.25 -17.55 -7.65
CA ILE A 353 10.93 -17.41 -6.98
C ILE A 353 9.78 -17.58 -7.98
N GLU A 354 10.00 -17.29 -9.26
CA GLU A 354 9.02 -17.48 -10.32
C GLU A 354 9.60 -18.18 -11.55
N THR A 355 8.76 -18.97 -12.22
CA THR A 355 9.11 -19.60 -13.49
C THR A 355 9.03 -18.59 -14.64
N LEU A 356 9.77 -18.85 -15.72
CA LEU A 356 9.75 -18.02 -16.93
C LEU A 356 8.33 -17.85 -17.49
N GLU A 357 7.56 -18.94 -17.56
CA GLU A 357 6.19 -18.89 -18.08
C GLU A 357 5.26 -18.04 -17.20
N TYR A 358 5.41 -18.12 -15.87
CA TYR A 358 4.63 -17.27 -14.96
C TYR A 358 5.02 -15.79 -15.12
N PHE A 359 6.31 -15.47 -15.23
CA PHE A 359 6.76 -14.10 -15.47
C PHE A 359 6.23 -13.53 -16.79
N LYS A 360 6.31 -14.31 -17.88
CA LYS A 360 5.76 -13.95 -19.20
C LYS A 360 4.26 -13.72 -19.14
N GLU A 361 3.52 -14.53 -18.37
CA GLU A 361 2.09 -14.33 -18.15
C GLU A 361 1.81 -13.01 -17.40
N ARG A 362 2.57 -12.67 -16.35
CA ARG A 362 2.43 -11.37 -15.67
C ARG A 362 2.70 -10.19 -16.62
N CYS A 363 3.69 -10.31 -17.50
CA CYS A 363 3.95 -9.33 -18.55
C CYS A 363 2.76 -9.20 -19.52
N ARG A 364 2.18 -10.31 -19.96
CA ARG A 364 1.00 -10.35 -20.84
C ARG A 364 -0.21 -9.66 -20.19
N ILE A 365 -0.49 -9.96 -18.92
CA ILE A 365 -1.55 -9.31 -18.14
C ILE A 365 -1.33 -7.78 -18.08
N ALA A 366 -0.08 -7.34 -17.94
CA ALA A 366 0.29 -5.92 -17.97
C ALA A 366 0.20 -5.28 -19.38
N GLY A 367 0.07 -6.09 -20.44
CA GLY A 367 -0.04 -5.65 -21.85
C GLY A 367 1.30 -5.63 -22.59
N PHE A 368 2.21 -6.54 -22.24
CA PHE A 368 3.51 -6.71 -22.89
C PHE A 368 3.67 -8.15 -23.36
N CYS A 369 4.13 -8.33 -24.59
CA CYS A 369 4.64 -9.60 -25.06
C CYS A 369 6.16 -9.58 -24.90
N MET A 370 6.70 -10.60 -24.23
CA MET A 370 8.13 -10.73 -23.97
C MET A 370 8.65 -11.96 -24.71
N GLU A 371 9.74 -11.78 -25.45
CA GLU A 371 10.53 -12.91 -25.94
C GLU A 371 11.51 -13.37 -24.85
N ARG A 372 12.06 -14.58 -25.01
CA ARG A 372 12.96 -15.16 -24.00
C ARG A 372 14.25 -14.36 -23.87
N GLU A 373 14.73 -13.81 -24.97
CA GLU A 373 15.99 -13.06 -25.08
C GLU A 373 15.93 -11.70 -24.36
N ASP A 374 14.72 -11.20 -24.08
CA ASP A 374 14.48 -9.96 -23.35
C ASP A 374 14.41 -10.18 -21.82
N ILE A 375 14.61 -11.42 -21.36
CA ILE A 375 14.49 -11.82 -19.95
C ILE A 375 15.77 -12.49 -19.50
N ALA A 376 16.29 -12.09 -18.34
CA ALA A 376 17.40 -12.74 -17.67
C ALA A 376 17.05 -13.06 -16.22
N PHE A 377 17.77 -14.01 -15.64
CA PHE A 377 17.72 -14.26 -14.20
C PHE A 377 18.76 -13.41 -13.47
N ASP A 378 18.32 -12.65 -12.48
CA ASP A 378 19.15 -11.89 -11.57
C ASP A 378 19.37 -12.68 -10.28
N SER A 379 20.53 -13.31 -10.16
CA SER A 379 20.88 -14.14 -8.99
C SER A 379 20.93 -13.38 -7.67
N LYS A 380 21.15 -12.05 -7.70
CA LYS A 380 21.18 -11.24 -6.48
C LYS A 380 19.77 -11.04 -5.92
N LEU A 381 18.79 -10.94 -6.81
CA LEU A 381 17.39 -10.77 -6.45
C LEU A 381 16.62 -12.10 -6.42
N SER A 382 17.25 -13.18 -6.92
CA SER A 382 16.64 -14.48 -7.21
C SER A 382 15.36 -14.37 -8.04
N ARG A 383 15.38 -13.52 -9.08
CA ARG A 383 14.21 -13.15 -9.90
C ARG A 383 14.50 -13.04 -11.38
N LEU A 384 13.45 -13.18 -12.18
CA LEU A 384 13.49 -12.86 -13.61
C LEU A 384 13.33 -11.36 -13.82
N VAL A 385 14.06 -10.81 -14.79
CA VAL A 385 14.20 -9.38 -15.03
C VAL A 385 14.09 -9.09 -16.52
N ILE A 386 13.30 -8.10 -16.89
CA ILE A 386 13.29 -7.57 -18.25
C ILE A 386 14.61 -6.82 -18.50
N THR A 387 15.45 -7.35 -19.38
CA THR A 387 16.78 -6.79 -19.69
C THR A 387 16.73 -5.65 -20.69
N ASN A 388 15.68 -5.58 -21.50
CA ASN A 388 15.58 -4.60 -22.56
C ASN A 388 14.20 -3.93 -22.62
N ILE A 389 14.07 -2.76 -21.99
CA ILE A 389 12.82 -2.00 -22.05
C ILE A 389 12.72 -1.09 -23.29
N ASP A 390 13.82 -0.94 -24.05
CA ASP A 390 13.88 -0.05 -25.21
C ASP A 390 12.92 -0.53 -26.31
N TYR A 391 12.81 -1.85 -26.50
CA TYR A 391 12.00 -2.46 -27.57
C TYR A 391 10.61 -2.93 -27.14
N LEU A 392 10.20 -2.68 -25.89
CA LEU A 392 8.88 -3.09 -25.41
C LEU A 392 7.78 -2.40 -26.21
N LYS A 393 7.19 -3.17 -27.13
CA LYS A 393 5.96 -2.82 -27.82
C LYS A 393 4.80 -3.15 -26.90
N LYS A 394 3.87 -2.20 -26.74
CA LYS A 394 2.57 -2.53 -26.15
C LYS A 394 1.84 -3.42 -27.14
N SER A 395 1.34 -4.56 -26.65
CA SER A 395 0.45 -5.45 -27.39
C SER A 395 -0.84 -4.75 -27.79
#